data_AF-A0A372ZQL9-F1
#
_entry.id   AF-A0A372ZQL9-F1
#
_cell.length_a   1.000
_cell.length_b   1.000
_cell.length_c   1.000
_cell.angle_alpha   90.00
_cell.angle_beta   90.00
_cell.angle_gamma   90.00
#
_symmetry.space_group_name_H-M   'P 1'
#
loop_
_entity.id
_entity.type
_entity.pdbx_description
1 polymer ?
#
loop_
_entity_poly.entity_id
_entity_poly.type
_entity_poly.pdbx_seq_one_letter_code
_entity_poly.pdbx_strand_id
1 'polypeptide(L)'
;MAERPRRRGVLPIALGAAVLVAGVGGGLWYVKPWQGVDVPQSACWNAFTHDDLATLSGKGHKTLAWQDEKALTDREYPHDPACNVTWKGDSSLSHAVANIATRIRDEKFQRAKTKAEATGWEPNLPVSLDFGPGAQGWLFHEGTVQLLIRCDYLEKDGRPSNWPYHEIAITGDRWSSDTPVTEVHRIRIAAALRTAKAIVRTQGCTNAPQLAEQPPTAPF
;
A
#
# COMPACT_ATOMS: atom_id res chain seq x y z
N MET A 1 59.84 -52.73 -31.78
CA MET A 1 60.48 -51.42 -31.63
C MET A 1 59.38 -50.38 -31.46
N ALA A 2 59.42 -49.69 -30.31
CA ALA A 2 58.94 -48.33 -30.04
C ALA A 2 57.46 -47.96 -30.34
N GLU A 3 56.73 -47.19 -29.55
CA GLU A 3 56.86 -46.60 -28.22
C GLU A 3 55.42 -46.19 -27.84
N ARG A 4 55.00 -46.38 -26.59
CA ARG A 4 53.74 -45.79 -26.09
C ARG A 4 53.94 -44.29 -25.84
N PRO A 5 52.94 -43.45 -26.13
CA PRO A 5 52.67 -42.29 -25.29
C PRO A 5 51.31 -42.39 -24.61
N ARG A 6 51.39 -42.70 -23.30
CA ARG A 6 50.73 -42.02 -22.16
C ARG A 6 49.34 -41.37 -22.38
N ARG A 7 48.33 -41.99 -21.75
CA ARG A 7 47.11 -41.32 -21.26
C ARG A 7 47.47 -40.03 -20.50
N ARG A 8 46.93 -38.90 -20.95
CA ARG A 8 46.72 -37.65 -20.20
C ARG A 8 45.41 -37.09 -20.74
N GLY A 9 44.31 -37.18 -20.01
CA GLY A 9 44.01 -36.25 -18.93
C GLY A 9 42.69 -35.59 -19.31
N VAL A 10 41.60 -36.29 -19.00
CA VAL A 10 40.23 -35.79 -19.09
C VAL A 10 40.02 -34.77 -17.95
N LEU A 11 39.39 -33.64 -18.27
CA LEU A 11 39.05 -32.47 -17.43
C LEU A 11 40.24 -31.60 -16.95
N PRO A 12 40.16 -30.24 -17.07
CA PRO A 12 39.09 -29.46 -16.44
C PRO A 12 38.63 -28.23 -17.26
N ILE A 13 37.37 -28.20 -17.73
CA ILE A 13 36.69 -26.96 -18.18
C ILE A 13 35.55 -26.58 -17.19
N ALA A 14 35.46 -27.26 -16.05
CA ALA A 14 34.42 -27.05 -15.05
C ALA A 14 34.82 -26.09 -13.90
N LEU A 15 35.88 -25.29 -14.06
CA LEU A 15 36.33 -24.34 -13.03
C LEU A 15 36.04 -22.87 -13.36
N GLY A 16 35.74 -22.53 -14.62
CA GLY A 16 35.38 -21.16 -15.01
C GLY A 16 33.93 -20.77 -14.71
N ALA A 17 33.00 -21.73 -14.80
CA ALA A 17 31.57 -21.46 -14.59
C ALA A 17 31.18 -21.37 -13.10
N ALA A 18 31.90 -22.08 -12.21
CA ALA A 18 31.62 -22.05 -10.78
C ALA A 18 32.02 -20.72 -10.12
N VAL A 19 33.05 -20.03 -10.65
CA VAL A 19 33.50 -18.73 -10.12
C VAL A 19 32.56 -17.60 -10.53
N LEU A 20 31.93 -17.66 -11.71
CA LEU A 20 30.92 -16.68 -12.12
C LEU A 20 29.60 -16.86 -11.35
N VAL A 21 29.17 -18.10 -11.08
CA VAL A 21 27.99 -18.35 -10.24
C VAL A 21 28.27 -18.02 -8.77
N ALA A 22 29.48 -18.23 -8.27
CA ALA A 22 29.86 -17.80 -6.91
C ALA A 22 30.09 -16.28 -6.80
N GLY A 23 30.50 -15.59 -7.87
CA GLY A 23 30.65 -14.14 -7.92
C GLY A 23 29.30 -13.41 -8.01
N VAL A 24 28.36 -13.93 -8.82
CA VAL A 24 27.00 -13.39 -8.92
C VAL A 24 26.13 -13.84 -7.73
N GLY A 25 26.26 -15.10 -7.31
CA GLY A 25 25.57 -15.65 -6.14
C GLY A 25 26.10 -15.10 -4.81
N GLY A 26 27.41 -14.91 -4.66
CA GLY A 26 28.03 -14.29 -3.47
C GLY A 26 27.89 -12.76 -3.45
N GLY A 27 27.83 -12.12 -4.62
CA GLY A 27 27.54 -10.69 -4.74
C GLY A 27 26.12 -10.35 -4.27
N LEU A 28 25.14 -11.22 -4.52
CA LEU A 28 23.76 -11.05 -4.05
C LEU A 28 23.62 -11.19 -2.52
N TRP A 29 24.51 -11.92 -1.84
CA TRP A 29 24.55 -11.97 -0.37
C TRP A 29 25.33 -10.82 0.27
N TYR A 30 26.16 -10.10 -0.50
CA TYR A 30 26.77 -8.84 -0.06
C TYR A 30 25.86 -7.63 -0.25
N VAL A 31 24.77 -7.79 -1.02
CA VAL A 31 23.65 -6.85 -0.98
C VAL A 31 22.87 -7.10 0.30
N LYS A 32 23.37 -6.52 1.39
CA LYS A 32 22.69 -6.37 2.67
C LYS A 32 21.19 -6.06 2.45
N PRO A 33 20.25 -7.00 2.68
CA PRO A 33 18.82 -6.74 2.46
C PRO A 33 18.25 -5.68 3.42
N TRP A 34 19.04 -5.23 4.39
CA TRP A 34 18.77 -4.10 5.29
C TRP A 34 19.22 -2.73 4.74
N GLN A 35 19.82 -2.66 3.55
CA GLN A 35 20.00 -1.41 2.81
C GLN A 35 18.77 -1.20 1.94
N GLY A 36 17.87 -0.33 2.40
CA GLY A 36 16.52 -0.15 1.87
C GLY A 36 16.44 -0.13 0.35
N VAL A 37 15.51 -0.95 -0.16
CA VAL A 37 15.04 -0.89 -1.54
C VAL A 37 13.98 0.20 -1.57
N ASP A 38 14.11 1.18 -2.47
CA ASP A 38 13.04 2.15 -2.71
C ASP A 38 11.74 1.39 -2.95
N VAL A 39 10.65 1.86 -2.34
CA VAL A 39 9.34 1.22 -2.48
C VAL A 39 9.04 1.10 -3.97
N PRO A 40 8.93 -0.12 -4.53
CA PRO A 40 8.71 -0.29 -5.95
C PRO A 40 7.40 0.40 -6.31
N GLN A 41 7.32 1.01 -7.51
CA GLN A 41 6.14 1.79 -7.91
C GLN A 41 4.80 1.02 -7.75
N SER A 42 4.85 -0.31 -7.84
CA SER A 42 3.71 -1.22 -7.66
C SER A 42 3.31 -1.54 -6.22
N ALA A 43 4.11 -1.18 -5.23
CA ALA A 43 3.82 -1.48 -3.83
C ALA A 43 2.63 -0.66 -3.31
N CYS A 44 1.93 -1.22 -2.31
CA CYS A 44 0.67 -0.69 -1.81
C CYS A 44 -0.33 -0.41 -2.94
N TRP A 45 -0.37 -1.28 -3.96
CA TRP A 45 -1.26 -1.14 -5.11
C TRP A 45 -1.12 0.18 -5.90
N ASN A 46 0.07 0.79 -5.93
CA ASN A 46 0.37 2.10 -6.50
C ASN A 46 -0.36 3.27 -5.79
N ALA A 47 -0.76 3.08 -4.53
CA ALA A 47 -1.43 4.11 -3.76
C ALA A 47 -0.52 5.28 -3.39
N PHE A 48 0.80 5.10 -3.40
CA PHE A 48 1.79 6.16 -3.19
C PHE A 48 2.73 6.26 -4.38
N THR A 49 3.08 7.50 -4.75
CA THR A 49 4.18 7.76 -5.69
C THR A 49 5.51 7.82 -4.94
N HIS A 50 6.61 7.77 -5.69
CA HIS A 50 7.93 8.01 -5.12
C HIS A 50 8.03 9.36 -4.38
N ASP A 51 7.46 10.43 -4.96
CA ASP A 51 7.52 11.77 -4.38
C ASP A 51 6.68 11.89 -3.11
N ASP A 52 5.53 11.20 -3.06
CA ASP A 52 4.71 11.11 -1.84
C ASP A 52 5.53 10.48 -0.71
N LEU A 53 6.21 9.37 -1.00
CA LEU A 53 7.01 8.65 0.00
C LEU A 53 8.23 9.44 0.45
N ALA A 54 8.94 10.09 -0.48
CA ALA A 54 10.06 10.97 -0.16
C ALA A 54 9.63 12.18 0.69
N THR A 55 8.43 12.70 0.46
CA THR A 55 7.87 13.82 1.24
C THR A 55 7.47 13.38 2.64
N LEU A 56 6.88 12.19 2.78
CA LEU A 56 6.48 11.65 4.08
C LEU A 56 7.68 11.17 4.92
N SER A 57 8.71 10.62 4.29
CA SER A 57 9.92 10.14 4.97
C SER A 57 10.97 11.22 5.22
N GLY A 58 10.90 12.36 4.51
CA GLY A 58 11.91 13.42 4.53
C GLY A 58 13.05 13.18 3.53
N LYS A 59 13.74 14.26 3.14
CA LYS A 59 14.80 14.20 2.12
C LYS A 59 15.94 13.26 2.53
N GLY A 60 16.33 12.36 1.64
CA GLY A 60 17.48 11.45 1.83
C GLY A 60 17.16 10.17 2.61
N HIS A 61 15.90 9.94 2.92
CA HIS A 61 15.45 8.79 3.71
C HIS A 61 14.80 7.71 2.84
N LYS A 62 15.14 6.45 3.12
CA LYS A 62 14.61 5.28 2.39
C LYS A 62 13.39 4.69 3.08
N THR A 63 12.35 4.41 2.32
CA THR A 63 11.13 3.74 2.79
C THR A 63 11.12 2.27 2.37
N LEU A 64 10.52 1.42 3.19
CA LEU A 64 10.23 0.02 2.92
C LEU A 64 8.71 -0.17 2.95
N ALA A 65 8.16 -0.88 1.98
CA ALA A 65 6.75 -1.26 1.99
C ALA A 65 6.63 -2.74 2.29
N TRP A 66 5.82 -3.05 3.28
CA TRP A 66 5.32 -4.39 3.54
C TRP A 66 3.83 -4.40 3.15
N GLN A 67 3.53 -5.07 2.06
CA GLN A 67 2.18 -5.31 1.61
C GLN A 67 1.84 -6.76 1.94
N ASP A 68 0.60 -7.02 2.37
CA ASP A 68 0.10 -8.39 2.31
C ASP A 68 0.27 -8.92 0.88
N GLU A 69 0.71 -10.17 0.72
CA GLU A 69 0.81 -10.85 -0.58
C GLU A 69 -0.56 -10.99 -1.29
N LYS A 70 -1.62 -10.58 -0.60
CA LYS A 70 -3.02 -10.80 -0.97
C LYS A 70 -3.52 -9.70 -1.89
N ALA A 71 -4.47 -10.07 -2.74
CA ALA A 71 -5.17 -9.10 -3.55
C ALA A 71 -5.94 -8.12 -2.67
N LEU A 72 -6.00 -6.87 -3.10
CA LEU A 72 -6.76 -5.76 -2.48
C LEU A 72 -8.24 -6.10 -2.23
N THR A 73 -8.75 -7.15 -2.88
CA THR A 73 -10.16 -7.55 -2.90
C THR A 73 -10.35 -9.03 -2.57
N ASP A 74 -9.36 -9.69 -1.93
CA ASP A 74 -9.45 -11.11 -1.65
C ASP A 74 -10.54 -11.41 -0.61
N ARG A 75 -11.62 -12.04 -1.08
CA ARG A 75 -12.88 -12.22 -0.33
C ARG A 75 -12.86 -13.43 0.60
N GLU A 76 -11.89 -14.33 0.43
CA GLU A 76 -11.86 -15.61 1.15
C GLU A 76 -11.12 -15.54 2.49
N TYR A 77 -10.50 -14.40 2.81
CA TYR A 77 -9.66 -14.29 3.99
C TYR A 77 -10.32 -13.49 5.12
N PRO A 78 -10.18 -13.94 6.39
CA PRO A 78 -10.74 -13.28 7.56
C PRO A 78 -10.00 -11.99 7.96
N HIS A 79 -9.03 -11.52 7.16
CA HIS A 79 -8.20 -10.36 7.47
C HIS A 79 -8.26 -9.34 6.34
N ASP A 80 -8.52 -8.10 6.75
CA ASP A 80 -8.57 -6.90 5.91
C ASP A 80 -7.21 -6.66 5.23
N PRO A 81 -7.12 -6.61 3.89
CA PRO A 81 -5.86 -6.34 3.20
C PRO A 81 -5.23 -5.03 3.69
N ALA A 82 -3.94 -5.09 4.00
CA ALA A 82 -3.19 -3.95 4.47
C ALA A 82 -1.86 -3.77 3.73
N CYS A 83 -1.43 -2.51 3.66
CA CYS A 83 -0.08 -2.15 3.26
C CYS A 83 0.53 -1.20 4.28
N ASN A 84 1.67 -1.57 4.84
CA ASN A 84 2.45 -0.77 5.76
C ASN A 84 3.67 -0.22 5.06
N VAL A 85 3.77 1.09 4.96
CA VAL A 85 5.00 1.77 4.57
C VAL A 85 5.71 2.17 5.85
N THR A 86 6.88 1.57 6.06
CA THR A 86 7.76 1.90 7.17
C THR A 86 9.00 2.62 6.66
N TRP A 87 9.54 3.45 7.52
CA TRP A 87 10.87 3.99 7.33
C TRP A 87 11.82 3.35 8.34
N LYS A 88 13.04 3.07 7.89
CA LYS A 88 14.13 2.62 8.74
C LYS A 88 15.25 3.66 8.65
N GLY A 89 15.38 4.46 9.71
CA GLY A 89 16.43 5.45 9.83
C GLY A 89 17.77 4.91 10.28
N ASP A 90 18.57 5.84 10.81
CA ASP A 90 19.83 5.55 11.51
C ASP A 90 19.59 4.89 12.88
N SER A 91 18.39 5.01 13.43
CA SER A 91 17.96 4.29 14.64
C SER A 91 17.44 2.89 14.29
N SER A 92 17.56 1.96 15.24
CA SER A 92 17.10 0.58 15.09
C SER A 92 15.58 0.40 15.05
N LEU A 93 14.80 1.48 15.21
CA LEU A 93 13.35 1.46 15.26
C LEU A 93 12.76 1.80 13.89
N SER A 94 11.91 0.91 13.37
CA SER A 94 11.10 1.16 12.18
C SER A 94 9.84 1.95 12.56
N HIS A 95 9.58 3.06 11.88
CA HIS A 95 8.38 3.88 12.10
C HIS A 95 7.40 3.73 10.94
N ALA A 96 6.10 3.63 11.23
CA ALA A 96 5.06 3.53 10.21
C ALA A 96 4.73 4.92 9.65
N VAL A 97 5.23 5.20 8.44
CA VAL A 97 5.05 6.48 7.76
C VAL A 97 3.68 6.57 7.11
N ALA A 98 3.19 5.44 6.60
CA ALA A 98 1.83 5.31 6.13
C ALA A 98 1.33 3.88 6.32
N ASN A 99 0.04 3.73 6.59
CA ASN A 99 -0.65 2.46 6.56
C ASN A 99 -1.93 2.62 5.72
N ILE A 100 -2.17 1.66 4.84
CA ILE A 100 -3.43 1.49 4.12
C ILE A 100 -4.09 0.25 4.70
N ALA A 101 -5.33 0.38 5.13
CA ALA A 101 -6.17 -0.74 5.52
C ALA A 101 -7.47 -0.69 4.71
N THR A 102 -7.85 -1.83 4.10
CA THR A 102 -9.10 -1.95 3.36
C THR A 102 -10.00 -3.00 3.99
N ARG A 103 -11.27 -2.67 4.23
CA ARG A 103 -12.23 -3.53 4.93
C ARG A 103 -13.55 -3.60 4.19
N ILE A 104 -14.15 -4.78 4.17
CA ILE A 104 -15.50 -4.97 3.62
C ILE A 104 -16.54 -4.75 4.74
N ARG A 105 -17.58 -3.97 4.45
CA ARG A 105 -18.54 -3.46 5.45
C ARG A 105 -19.98 -3.61 4.99
N ASP A 106 -20.87 -3.80 5.97
CA ASP A 106 -22.31 -3.92 5.75
C ASP A 106 -23.02 -2.55 5.83
N GLU A 107 -24.30 -2.54 5.45
CA GLU A 107 -25.17 -1.36 5.54
C GLU A 107 -25.35 -0.85 6.98
N LYS A 108 -25.24 -1.72 7.99
CA LYS A 108 -25.35 -1.33 9.40
C LYS A 108 -24.14 -0.51 9.82
N PHE A 109 -22.94 -0.93 9.44
CA PHE A 109 -21.69 -0.21 9.67
C PHE A 109 -21.73 1.17 9.00
N GLN A 110 -22.14 1.23 7.72
CA GLN A 110 -22.26 2.52 7.02
C GLN A 110 -23.17 3.49 7.77
N ARG A 111 -24.38 3.05 8.16
CA ARG A 111 -25.32 3.91 8.90
C ARG A 111 -24.78 4.35 10.26
N ALA A 112 -24.15 3.42 11.00
CA ALA A 112 -23.57 3.72 12.30
C ALA A 112 -22.43 4.73 12.19
N LYS A 113 -21.57 4.57 11.17
CA LYS A 113 -20.44 5.45 10.90
C LYS A 113 -20.91 6.84 10.48
N THR A 114 -21.75 6.95 9.45
CA THR A 114 -22.28 8.26 9.02
C THR A 114 -23.00 8.98 10.16
N LYS A 115 -23.73 8.25 11.01
CA LYS A 115 -24.32 8.84 12.22
C LYS A 115 -23.27 9.33 13.20
N ALA A 116 -22.27 8.51 13.53
CA ALA A 116 -21.20 8.87 14.46
C ALA A 116 -20.43 10.13 13.99
N GLU A 117 -20.09 10.19 12.70
CA GLU A 117 -19.39 11.36 12.13
C GLU A 117 -20.29 12.59 11.99
N ALA A 118 -21.62 12.43 11.95
CA ALA A 118 -22.56 13.55 11.93
C ALA A 118 -22.94 14.07 13.32
N THR A 119 -22.84 13.24 14.36
CA THR A 119 -23.29 13.57 15.74
C THR A 119 -22.17 13.54 16.77
N GLY A 120 -20.90 13.49 16.35
CA GLY A 120 -19.74 13.51 17.24
C GLY A 120 -19.59 14.84 18.01
N TRP A 121 -18.72 14.84 19.03
CA TRP A 121 -18.40 16.03 19.82
C TRP A 121 -17.21 16.77 19.20
N GLU A 122 -17.32 18.09 19.01
CA GLU A 122 -16.17 18.94 18.70
C GLU A 122 -15.17 18.89 19.86
N PRO A 123 -13.85 18.76 19.61
CA PRO A 123 -13.14 19.09 18.35
C PRO A 123 -12.83 17.88 17.43
N ASN A 124 -13.38 16.69 17.71
CA ASN A 124 -13.00 15.45 17.00
C ASN A 124 -13.89 15.11 15.80
N LEU A 125 -14.79 16.01 15.40
CA LEU A 125 -15.61 15.82 14.20
C LEU A 125 -14.71 15.85 12.96
N PRO A 126 -14.73 14.82 12.10
CA PRO A 126 -13.95 14.85 10.89
C PRO A 126 -14.53 15.86 9.90
N VAL A 127 -13.66 16.36 9.03
CA VAL A 127 -14.08 17.10 7.84
C VAL A 127 -14.54 16.13 6.77
N SER A 128 -15.72 16.38 6.20
CA SER A 128 -16.20 15.63 5.05
C SER A 128 -15.39 15.96 3.79
N LEU A 129 -14.99 14.92 3.05
CA LEU A 129 -14.27 15.03 1.79
C LEU A 129 -15.15 14.49 0.66
N ASP A 130 -15.25 15.26 -0.43
CA ASP A 130 -15.98 14.85 -1.63
C ASP A 130 -15.08 14.09 -2.60
N PHE A 131 -15.21 12.75 -2.60
CA PHE A 131 -14.53 11.87 -3.55
C PHE A 131 -15.41 11.52 -4.76
N GLY A 132 -16.55 12.19 -4.94
CA GLY A 132 -17.51 11.96 -6.01
C GLY A 132 -18.71 11.07 -5.61
N PRO A 133 -19.69 10.91 -6.51
CA PRO A 133 -20.91 10.17 -6.24
C PRO A 133 -20.66 8.70 -5.85
N GLY A 134 -21.32 8.25 -4.79
CA GLY A 134 -21.21 6.87 -4.27
C GLY A 134 -19.99 6.65 -3.37
N ALA A 135 -19.26 7.71 -3.03
CA ALA A 135 -18.17 7.71 -2.07
C ALA A 135 -18.48 8.67 -0.90
N GLN A 136 -18.06 8.28 0.31
CA GLN A 136 -18.12 9.11 1.51
C GLN A 136 -16.72 9.21 2.10
N GLY A 137 -16.19 10.42 2.23
CA GLY A 137 -14.84 10.66 2.74
C GLY A 137 -14.84 11.49 4.02
N TRP A 138 -13.84 11.22 4.87
CA TRP A 138 -13.60 11.91 6.13
C TRP A 138 -12.10 12.13 6.35
N LEU A 139 -11.74 13.33 6.79
CA LEU A 139 -10.41 13.69 7.28
C LEU A 139 -10.50 13.98 8.78
N PHE A 140 -9.79 13.21 9.58
CA PHE A 140 -9.71 13.39 11.04
C PHE A 140 -8.53 14.28 11.41
N HIS A 141 -8.57 14.88 12.60
CA HIS A 141 -7.59 15.87 13.05
C HIS A 141 -6.15 15.34 13.10
N GLU A 142 -5.95 14.07 13.42
CA GLU A 142 -4.65 13.40 13.39
C GLU A 142 -4.15 13.08 11.95
N GLY A 143 -4.90 13.52 10.95
CA GLY A 143 -4.60 13.33 9.53
C GLY A 143 -4.99 11.96 9.01
N THR A 144 -5.76 11.17 9.76
CA THR A 144 -6.34 9.94 9.24
C THR A 144 -7.34 10.29 8.14
N VAL A 145 -7.22 9.63 6.98
CA VAL A 145 -8.23 9.73 5.92
C VAL A 145 -9.00 8.43 5.87
N GLN A 146 -10.32 8.52 5.94
CA GLN A 146 -11.20 7.38 5.72
C GLN A 146 -12.09 7.63 4.52
N LEU A 147 -12.20 6.63 3.66
CA LEU A 147 -13.01 6.66 2.46
C LEU A 147 -13.86 5.39 2.42
N LEU A 148 -15.17 5.55 2.35
CA LEU A 148 -16.13 4.46 2.20
C LEU A 148 -16.72 4.55 0.79
N ILE A 149 -16.56 3.49 0.00
CA ILE A 149 -17.14 3.40 -1.35
C ILE A 149 -18.15 2.25 -1.40
N ARG A 150 -19.26 2.44 -2.11
CA ARG A 150 -20.19 1.35 -2.39
C ARG A 150 -19.72 0.58 -3.63
N CYS A 151 -19.63 -0.74 -3.52
CA CYS A 151 -19.28 -1.68 -4.57
C CYS A 151 -20.14 -2.94 -4.37
N ASP A 152 -21.30 -2.97 -5.03
CA ASP A 152 -22.21 -4.10 -5.04
C ASP A 152 -21.64 -5.20 -5.94
N TYR A 153 -21.66 -6.43 -5.43
CA TYR A 153 -21.28 -7.62 -6.17
C TYR A 153 -22.18 -8.79 -5.80
N LEU A 154 -22.17 -9.81 -6.65
CA LEU A 154 -22.83 -11.07 -6.38
C LEU A 154 -21.88 -12.01 -5.64
N GLU A 155 -22.42 -12.71 -4.65
CA GLU A 155 -21.77 -13.83 -3.98
C GLU A 155 -21.64 -15.03 -4.93
N LYS A 156 -20.88 -16.06 -4.53
CA LYS A 156 -20.67 -17.26 -5.37
C LYS A 156 -21.96 -17.98 -5.74
N ASP A 157 -23.00 -17.85 -4.92
CA ASP A 157 -24.32 -18.43 -5.15
C ASP A 157 -25.25 -17.52 -6.00
N GLY A 158 -24.72 -16.42 -6.53
CA GLY A 158 -25.44 -15.48 -7.38
C GLY A 158 -26.33 -14.49 -6.65
N ARG A 159 -26.39 -14.51 -5.32
CA ARG A 159 -27.17 -13.54 -4.53
C ARG A 159 -26.38 -12.23 -4.33
N PRO A 160 -27.06 -11.07 -4.18
CA PRO A 160 -26.39 -9.83 -3.79
C PRO A 160 -25.66 -9.99 -2.45
N SER A 161 -24.44 -9.44 -2.36
CA SER A 161 -23.70 -9.43 -1.11
C SER A 161 -24.38 -8.55 -0.05
N ASN A 162 -24.32 -8.98 1.20
CA ASN A 162 -24.73 -8.17 2.36
C ASN A 162 -23.67 -7.15 2.78
N TRP A 163 -22.51 -7.14 2.11
CA TRP A 163 -21.37 -6.30 2.44
C TRP A 163 -20.97 -5.37 1.29
N PRO A 164 -21.84 -4.43 0.90
CA PRO A 164 -21.66 -3.66 -0.33
C PRO A 164 -20.65 -2.52 -0.19
N TYR A 165 -19.97 -2.34 0.94
CA TYR A 165 -19.07 -1.21 1.13
C TYR A 165 -17.62 -1.63 1.33
N HIS A 166 -16.71 -0.87 0.72
CA HIS A 166 -15.29 -0.93 1.00
C HIS A 166 -14.89 0.31 1.79
N GLU A 167 -14.43 0.08 3.01
CA GLU A 167 -13.78 1.09 3.83
C GLU A 167 -12.28 1.06 3.53
N ILE A 168 -11.71 2.21 3.23
CA ILE A 168 -10.28 2.44 3.03
C ILE A 168 -9.86 3.42 4.11
N ALA A 169 -8.89 3.05 4.93
CA ALA A 169 -8.28 3.93 5.91
C ALA A 169 -6.81 4.15 5.56
N ILE A 170 -6.40 5.42 5.51
CA ILE A 170 -5.02 5.84 5.36
C ILE A 170 -4.60 6.50 6.68
N THR A 171 -3.69 5.86 7.40
CA THR A 171 -3.12 6.33 8.67
C THR A 171 -1.61 6.43 8.57
N GLY A 172 -0.95 6.88 9.64
CA GLY A 172 0.51 6.88 9.75
C GLY A 172 1.00 8.02 10.64
N ASP A 173 2.29 8.00 10.92
CA ASP A 173 2.95 9.06 11.66
C ASP A 173 3.56 10.09 10.69
N ARG A 174 3.53 11.37 11.09
CA ARG A 174 4.38 12.37 10.44
C ARG A 174 5.81 12.16 10.95
N TRP A 175 6.74 11.75 10.07
CA TRP A 175 8.12 11.53 10.50
C TRP A 175 8.96 12.81 10.47
N SER A 176 8.85 13.61 9.41
CA SER A 176 9.54 14.89 9.32
C SER A 176 8.70 16.01 9.92
N SER A 177 9.27 16.78 10.86
CA SER A 177 8.71 18.03 11.34
C SER A 177 8.61 19.12 10.26
N ASP A 178 9.37 18.95 9.17
CA ASP A 178 9.53 19.97 8.13
C ASP A 178 8.46 19.84 7.05
N THR A 179 7.76 18.70 6.98
CA THR A 179 6.64 18.51 6.07
C THR A 179 5.39 19.18 6.64
N PRO A 180 4.81 20.18 5.96
CA PRO A 180 3.57 20.81 6.40
C PRO A 180 2.45 19.78 6.57
N VAL A 181 1.64 19.93 7.61
CA VAL A 181 0.50 19.04 7.87
C VAL A 181 -0.48 19.00 6.69
N THR A 182 -0.70 20.15 6.05
CA THR A 182 -1.48 20.28 4.80
C THR A 182 -1.00 19.33 3.70
N GLU A 183 0.33 19.16 3.58
CA GLU A 183 0.94 18.31 2.56
C GLU A 183 0.78 16.83 2.90
N VAL A 184 0.89 16.48 4.18
CA VAL A 184 0.58 15.12 4.65
C VAL A 184 -0.88 14.77 4.37
N HIS A 185 -1.83 15.68 4.64
CA HIS A 185 -3.24 15.49 4.31
C HIS A 185 -3.43 15.28 2.82
N ARG A 186 -2.85 16.14 1.97
CA ARG A 186 -2.92 16.03 0.52
C ARG A 186 -2.47 14.66 0.02
N ILE A 187 -1.33 14.18 0.51
CA ILE A 187 -0.77 12.87 0.13
C ILE A 187 -1.70 11.73 0.55
N ARG A 188 -2.22 11.75 1.79
CA ARG A 188 -3.12 10.70 2.29
C ARG A 188 -4.46 10.68 1.57
N ILE A 189 -5.02 11.84 1.25
CA ILE A 189 -6.26 11.96 0.46
C ILE A 189 -6.03 11.42 -0.96
N ALA A 190 -4.91 11.76 -1.59
CA ALA A 190 -4.55 11.23 -2.90
C ALA A 190 -4.36 9.70 -2.86
N ALA A 191 -3.73 9.17 -1.81
CA ALA A 191 -3.57 7.74 -1.62
C ALA A 191 -4.92 7.03 -1.44
N ALA A 192 -5.85 7.58 -0.65
CA ALA A 192 -7.19 7.03 -0.49
C ALA A 192 -7.92 6.93 -1.84
N LEU A 193 -7.88 7.99 -2.66
CA LEU A 193 -8.48 7.99 -4.00
C LEU A 193 -7.84 6.96 -4.94
N ARG A 194 -6.50 6.86 -4.97
CA ARG A 194 -5.79 5.87 -5.80
C ARG A 194 -6.13 4.44 -5.40
N THR A 195 -6.18 4.17 -4.10
CA THR A 195 -6.62 2.86 -3.58
C THR A 195 -8.06 2.56 -3.97
N ALA A 196 -8.98 3.52 -3.85
CA ALA A 196 -10.38 3.34 -4.26
C ALA A 196 -10.49 3.02 -5.76
N LYS A 197 -9.77 3.76 -6.61
CA LYS A 197 -9.72 3.49 -8.06
C LYS A 197 -9.16 2.09 -8.34
N ALA A 198 -8.16 1.64 -7.58
CA ALA A 198 -7.63 0.28 -7.69
C ALA A 198 -8.70 -0.77 -7.33
N ILE A 199 -9.42 -0.61 -6.21
CA ILE A 199 -10.52 -1.52 -5.79
C ILE A 199 -11.57 -1.63 -6.89
N VAL A 200 -12.08 -0.49 -7.37
CA VAL A 200 -13.13 -0.45 -8.39
C VAL A 200 -12.69 -1.16 -9.67
N ARG A 201 -11.44 -0.96 -10.08
CA ARG A 201 -10.86 -1.60 -11.26
C ARG A 201 -10.70 -3.11 -11.10
N THR A 202 -10.32 -3.59 -9.92
CA THR A 202 -10.02 -5.02 -9.70
C THR A 202 -11.25 -5.86 -9.35
N GLN A 203 -12.26 -5.28 -8.69
CA GLN A 203 -13.36 -6.05 -8.11
C GLN A 203 -14.53 -6.29 -9.07
N GLY A 204 -14.66 -5.47 -10.12
CA GLY A 204 -15.79 -5.54 -11.06
C GLY A 204 -17.12 -5.19 -10.39
N CYS A 205 -17.18 -4.06 -9.68
CA CYS A 205 -18.40 -3.57 -9.02
C CYS A 205 -19.55 -3.41 -10.02
N THR A 206 -20.73 -3.94 -9.69
CA THR A 206 -21.94 -3.85 -10.54
C THR A 206 -22.44 -2.41 -10.63
N ASN A 207 -22.25 -1.64 -9.56
CA ASN A 207 -22.57 -0.21 -9.44
C ASN A 207 -21.31 0.59 -9.12
N ALA A 208 -20.28 0.48 -9.97
CA ALA A 208 -19.02 1.19 -9.77
C ALA A 208 -19.26 2.68 -9.41
N PRO A 209 -18.71 3.16 -8.28
CA PRO A 209 -18.89 4.54 -7.85
C PRO A 209 -18.19 5.48 -8.84
N GLN A 210 -18.76 6.66 -9.03
CA GLN A 210 -18.17 7.70 -9.88
C GLN A 210 -17.14 8.47 -9.06
N LEU A 211 -15.94 7.89 -8.94
CA LEU A 211 -14.86 8.52 -8.19
C LEU A 211 -14.35 9.78 -8.91
N ALA A 212 -14.02 10.80 -8.12
CA ALA A 212 -13.44 12.04 -8.61
C ALA A 212 -12.16 11.79 -9.44
N GLU A 213 -11.94 12.62 -10.45
CA GLU A 213 -10.72 12.55 -11.26
C GLU A 213 -9.49 12.91 -10.44
N GLN A 214 -9.60 13.95 -9.61
CA GLN A 214 -8.56 14.47 -8.74
C GLN A 214 -8.93 14.31 -7.26
N PRO A 215 -7.94 14.22 -6.35
CA PRO A 215 -8.21 14.20 -4.91
C PRO A 215 -8.89 15.50 -4.47
N PRO A 216 -9.89 15.45 -3.56
CA PRO A 216 -10.45 16.66 -2.97
C PRO A 216 -9.40 17.44 -2.18
N THR A 217 -9.61 18.74 -2.05
CA THR A 217 -8.74 19.60 -1.23
C THR A 217 -9.22 19.54 0.23
N ALA A 218 -8.30 19.34 1.17
CA ALA A 218 -8.60 19.53 2.58
C ALA A 218 -8.71 21.05 2.89
N PRO A 219 -9.64 21.48 3.75
CA PRO A 219 -9.75 22.88 4.12
C PRO A 219 -8.60 23.40 5.02
N PHE A 220 -7.68 22.52 5.46
CA PHE A 220 -6.53 22.86 6.31
C PHE A 220 -5.40 21.81 6.29
#